data_AF-A0A3M1IE58-F1
#
_entry.id   AF-A0A3M1IE58-F1
#
_cell.length_a   1.000
_cell.length_b   1.000
_cell.length_c   1.000
_cell.angle_alpha   90.00
_cell.angle_beta   90.00
_cell.angle_gamma   90.00
#
_symmetry.space_group_name_H-M   'P 1'
#
loop_
_entity.id
_entity.type
_entity.pdbx_description
1 polymer ?
#
loop_
_entity_poly.entity_id
_entity_poly.type
_entity_poly.pdbx_seq_one_letter_code
_entity_poly.pdbx_strand_id
1 'polypeptide(L)'
;MNGRFHRIRGRGILWLTLLTLGLAAAGCRRSGPETTPPSPPRDLTDFPPVESVPGAALERLRPVALERGRRIAAEAFTVLSGELRRALEAGGFTNAIRLCSVKALPLTRLVGDTNQVRLRRVSHRARNPANQADTEELRIIECYQEMLAEGVTNLAPVVVQPATNRITFYAPIVLNNPLCLACHGEPGSTLLPQAAELLPQLYPEDRATGFRLGDLRGLWRIDFTPESLTNASPAGAEFPAAAASPGN
;
A
#
# COMPACT_ATOMS: atom_id res chain seq x y z
N MET A 1 -48.82 -45.76 27.15
CA MET A 1 -49.61 -46.99 26.88
C MET A 1 -50.84 -46.59 26.10
N ASN A 2 -51.04 -47.21 24.93
CA ASN A 2 -52.30 -47.49 24.20
C ASN A 2 -53.28 -46.32 23.95
N GLY A 3 -53.86 -46.09 22.77
CA GLY A 3 -54.00 -46.88 21.55
C GLY A 3 -54.62 -46.03 20.43
N ARG A 4 -54.36 -46.39 19.17
CA ARG A 4 -55.34 -46.98 18.20
C ARG A 4 -56.59 -46.12 17.94
N PHE A 5 -56.69 -45.47 16.78
CA PHE A 5 -57.21 -45.99 15.48
C PHE A 5 -58.69 -46.40 15.48
N HIS A 6 -59.53 -45.73 14.66
CA HIS A 6 -60.34 -46.28 13.55
C HIS A 6 -61.24 -45.15 12.99
N ARG A 7 -61.16 -44.69 11.72
CA ARG A 7 -61.38 -45.30 10.38
C ARG A 7 -62.86 -45.25 9.93
N ILE A 8 -63.17 -44.37 8.97
CA ILE A 8 -64.35 -44.39 8.06
C ILE A 8 -63.83 -43.94 6.69
N ARG A 9 -63.59 -44.82 5.70
CA ARG A 9 -64.46 -45.39 4.65
C ARG A 9 -64.98 -44.39 3.59
N GLY A 10 -64.60 -44.64 2.33
CA GLY A 10 -65.26 -44.14 1.09
C GLY A 10 -64.23 -43.84 -0.01
N ARG A 11 -63.84 -44.80 -0.89
CA ARG A 11 -64.43 -45.19 -2.19
C ARG A 11 -64.50 -44.06 -3.24
N GLY A 12 -63.74 -44.24 -4.33
CA GLY A 12 -63.83 -43.52 -5.63
C GLY A 12 -62.46 -43.55 -6.31
N ILE A 13 -62.12 -44.55 -7.16
CA ILE A 13 -62.44 -44.68 -8.60
C ILE A 13 -61.76 -43.61 -9.47
N LEU A 14 -60.86 -44.09 -10.36
CA LEU A 14 -60.39 -43.50 -11.63
C LEU A 14 -59.54 -42.20 -11.51
N TRP A 15 -58.37 -42.04 -12.13
CA TRP A 15 -58.02 -42.28 -13.53
C TRP A 15 -56.52 -42.56 -13.66
N LEU A 16 -56.15 -43.54 -14.49
CA LEU A 16 -54.78 -43.74 -14.95
C LEU A 16 -54.59 -42.86 -16.20
N THR A 17 -53.86 -41.75 -16.08
CA THR A 17 -53.30 -41.02 -17.22
C THR A 17 -51.79 -41.03 -17.11
N LEU A 18 -51.15 -41.74 -18.05
CA LEU A 18 -49.73 -41.66 -18.31
C LEU A 18 -49.40 -40.22 -18.73
N LEU A 19 -48.61 -39.52 -17.91
CA LEU A 19 -47.91 -38.32 -18.32
C LEU A 19 -46.40 -38.61 -18.24
N THR A 20 -45.80 -38.84 -19.41
CA THR A 20 -44.35 -38.94 -19.57
C THR A 20 -43.73 -37.56 -19.32
N LEU A 21 -43.17 -37.36 -18.14
CA LEU A 21 -42.40 -36.18 -17.80
C LEU A 21 -41.01 -36.30 -18.44
N GLY A 22 -40.80 -35.60 -19.55
CA GLY A 22 -39.48 -35.41 -20.14
C GLY A 22 -38.58 -34.61 -19.20
N LEU A 23 -37.53 -35.24 -18.67
CA LEU A 23 -36.42 -34.55 -18.03
C LEU A 23 -35.63 -33.78 -19.10
N ALA A 24 -35.92 -32.50 -19.28
CA ALA A 24 -34.99 -31.57 -19.91
C ALA A 24 -33.91 -31.21 -18.88
N ALA A 25 -32.74 -31.83 -18.99
CA ALA A 25 -31.54 -31.43 -18.27
C ALA A 25 -31.05 -30.07 -18.82
N ALA A 26 -31.60 -28.98 -18.30
CA ALA A 26 -31.00 -27.66 -18.44
C ALA A 26 -29.73 -27.62 -17.57
N GLY A 27 -28.60 -27.97 -18.18
CA GLY A 27 -27.28 -27.79 -17.59
C GLY A 27 -27.01 -26.31 -17.38
N CYS A 28 -27.29 -25.79 -16.18
CA CYS A 28 -26.73 -24.52 -15.73
C CYS A 28 -25.22 -24.67 -15.60
N ARG A 29 -24.46 -24.35 -16.66
CA ARG A 29 -23.04 -24.04 -16.54
C ARG A 29 -22.92 -22.81 -15.64
N ARG A 30 -22.50 -23.02 -14.39
CA ARG A 30 -22.01 -21.94 -13.53
C ARG A 30 -20.67 -21.49 -14.12
N SER A 31 -20.68 -20.38 -14.83
CA SER A 31 -19.45 -19.61 -15.10
C SER A 31 -18.85 -19.24 -13.74
N GLY A 32 -17.67 -19.76 -13.44
CA GLY A 32 -16.90 -19.33 -12.27
C GLY A 32 -16.54 -17.83 -12.38
N PRO A 33 -16.19 -17.17 -11.27
CA PRO A 33 -15.72 -15.79 -11.33
C PRO A 33 -14.47 -15.73 -12.22
N GLU A 34 -14.59 -14.97 -13.30
CA GLU A 34 -13.50 -14.65 -14.21
C GLU A 34 -12.45 -13.89 -13.38
N THR A 35 -11.32 -14.53 -13.11
CA THR A 35 -10.19 -13.88 -12.46
C THR A 35 -9.45 -13.13 -13.54
N THR A 36 -9.76 -11.85 -13.69
CA THR A 36 -8.99 -10.95 -14.56
C THR A 36 -7.53 -10.97 -14.09
N PRO A 37 -6.56 -11.22 -14.98
CA PRO A 37 -5.16 -11.16 -14.60
C PRO A 37 -4.84 -9.75 -14.08
N PRO A 38 -3.96 -9.61 -13.07
CA PRO A 38 -3.59 -8.29 -12.56
C PRO A 38 -2.98 -7.46 -13.68
N SER A 39 -3.48 -6.23 -13.83
CA SER A 39 -2.94 -5.25 -14.78
C SER A 39 -1.43 -5.06 -14.54
N PRO A 40 -0.63 -4.84 -15.60
CA PRO A 40 0.78 -4.49 -15.44
C PRO A 40 0.91 -3.24 -14.54
N PRO A 41 2.03 -3.09 -13.81
CA PRO A 41 2.25 -1.92 -12.98
C PRO A 41 2.18 -0.67 -13.85
N ARG A 42 1.17 0.18 -13.62
CA ARG A 42 1.10 1.51 -14.21
C ARG A 42 2.15 2.38 -13.53
N ASP A 43 2.95 3.10 -14.33
CA ASP A 43 3.94 4.05 -13.84
C ASP A 43 3.29 5.45 -13.84
N LEU A 44 3.66 6.30 -12.88
CA LEU A 44 3.20 7.69 -12.86
C LEU A 44 3.69 8.49 -14.08
N THR A 45 4.61 7.94 -14.88
CA THR A 45 4.93 8.47 -16.21
C THR A 45 3.76 8.46 -17.19
N ASP A 46 2.69 7.69 -16.91
CA ASP A 46 1.48 7.63 -17.73
C ASP A 46 0.55 8.85 -17.48
N PHE A 47 0.82 9.65 -16.44
CA PHE A 47 0.12 10.90 -16.13
C PHE A 47 0.92 12.11 -16.63
N PRO A 48 0.26 13.24 -16.97
CA PRO A 48 0.94 14.40 -17.53
C PRO A 48 2.11 14.84 -16.63
N PRO A 49 3.30 15.11 -17.22
CA PRO A 49 4.52 15.28 -16.45
C PRO A 49 4.39 16.50 -15.54
N VAL A 50 4.65 16.29 -14.24
CA VAL A 50 5.08 17.38 -13.37
C VAL A 50 6.36 17.95 -13.98
N GLU A 51 6.39 19.27 -14.17
CA GLU A 51 7.32 20.04 -15.00
C GLU A 51 8.73 19.40 -15.15
N SER A 52 9.03 19.02 -16.39
CA SER A 52 10.27 18.34 -16.78
C SER A 52 11.46 19.32 -16.81
N VAL A 53 12.43 19.09 -15.91
CA VAL A 53 13.75 19.76 -15.86
C VAL A 53 14.80 18.84 -16.54
N PRO A 54 15.88 19.35 -17.18
CA PRO A 54 16.54 18.73 -18.34
C PRO A 54 17.06 17.29 -18.19
N GLY A 55 16.69 16.47 -19.19
CA GLY A 55 16.79 15.02 -19.23
C GLY A 55 18.10 14.42 -19.76
N ALA A 56 19.13 14.38 -18.94
CA ALA A 56 20.22 13.40 -19.12
C ALA A 56 20.85 12.94 -17.80
N ALA A 57 20.98 13.86 -16.83
CA ALA A 57 21.52 13.52 -15.51
C ALA A 57 20.54 12.70 -14.66
N LEU A 58 19.26 13.09 -14.64
CA LEU A 58 18.22 12.31 -13.95
C LEU A 58 18.09 10.91 -14.54
N GLU A 59 18.05 10.77 -15.86
CA GLU A 59 17.92 9.45 -16.50
C GLU A 59 19.06 8.50 -16.14
N ARG A 60 20.29 8.99 -16.03
CA ARG A 60 21.43 8.17 -15.57
C ARG A 60 21.32 7.76 -14.10
N LEU A 61 20.81 8.64 -13.24
CA LEU A 61 20.78 8.42 -11.79
C LEU A 61 19.47 7.77 -11.31
N ARG A 62 18.41 7.79 -12.12
CA ARG A 62 17.08 7.26 -11.80
C ARG A 62 17.12 5.79 -11.38
N PRO A 63 17.79 4.86 -12.09
CA PRO A 63 17.85 3.47 -11.64
C PRO A 63 18.52 3.30 -10.27
N VAL A 64 19.61 4.04 -10.02
CA VAL A 64 20.34 4.02 -8.74
C VAL A 64 19.48 4.59 -7.61
N ALA A 65 18.79 5.70 -7.86
CA ALA A 65 17.88 6.32 -6.90
C ALA A 65 16.68 5.42 -6.58
N LEU A 66 16.13 4.73 -7.58
CA LEU A 66 15.05 3.76 -7.39
C LEU A 66 15.50 2.59 -6.51
N GLU A 67 16.65 1.97 -6.81
CA GLU A 67 17.15 0.83 -6.05
C GLU A 67 17.49 1.23 -4.60
N ARG A 68 18.28 2.28 -4.44
CA ARG A 68 18.66 2.77 -3.10
C ARG A 68 17.46 3.27 -2.32
N GLY A 69 16.52 3.96 -2.98
CA GLY A 69 15.28 4.44 -2.38
C GLY A 69 14.40 3.30 -1.85
N ARG A 70 14.21 2.23 -2.64
CA ARG A 70 13.47 1.03 -2.20
C ARG A 70 14.11 0.39 -0.97
N ARG A 71 15.43 0.20 -0.99
CA ARG A 71 16.17 -0.38 0.14
C ARG A 71 15.98 0.43 1.41
N ILE A 72 16.15 1.76 1.34
CA ILE A 72 16.03 2.65 2.50
C ILE A 72 14.59 2.71 3.02
N ALA A 73 13.59 2.76 2.13
CA ALA A 73 12.18 2.73 2.53
C ALA A 73 11.81 1.41 3.23
N ALA A 74 12.33 0.27 2.74
CA ALA A 74 12.14 -1.04 3.36
C ALA A 74 12.84 -1.15 4.73
N GLU A 75 14.06 -0.62 4.85
CA GLU A 75 14.79 -0.53 6.11
C GLU A 75 14.00 0.29 7.15
N ALA A 76 13.53 1.47 6.76
CA ALA A 76 12.73 2.35 7.62
C ALA A 76 11.44 1.68 8.09
N PHE A 77 10.73 1.00 7.18
CA PHE A 77 9.54 0.23 7.53
C PHE A 77 9.86 -0.90 8.51
N THR A 78 10.97 -1.62 8.31
CA THR A 78 11.39 -2.72 9.18
C THR A 78 11.72 -2.23 10.60
N VAL A 79 12.48 -1.14 10.73
CA VAL A 79 12.81 -0.54 12.03
C VAL A 79 11.55 -0.11 12.77
N LEU A 80 10.65 0.61 12.09
CA LEU A 80 9.43 1.12 12.70
C LEU A 80 8.43 0.02 13.07
N SER A 81 8.21 -0.96 12.19
CA SER A 81 7.32 -2.08 12.47
C SER A 81 7.88 -3.01 13.56
N GLY A 82 9.20 -3.16 13.65
CA GLY A 82 9.86 -3.91 14.72
C GLY A 82 9.69 -3.27 16.11
N GLU A 83 9.85 -1.94 16.22
CA GLU A 83 9.59 -1.20 17.46
C GLU A 83 8.10 -1.21 17.81
N LEU A 84 7.22 -1.07 16.81
CA LEU A 84 5.77 -1.19 17.01
C LEU A 84 5.41 -2.56 17.61
N ARG A 85 5.90 -3.65 17.02
CA ARG A 85 5.63 -5.01 17.51
C ARG A 85 6.10 -5.18 18.95
N ARG A 86 7.31 -4.74 19.29
CA ARG A 86 7.82 -4.80 20.67
C ARG A 86 6.94 -4.02 21.65
N ALA A 87 6.44 -2.85 21.27
CA ALA A 87 5.54 -2.09 22.13
C ALA A 87 4.16 -2.78 22.31
N LEU A 88 3.65 -3.38 21.23
CA LEU A 88 2.43 -4.18 21.29
C LEU A 88 2.58 -5.39 22.23
N GLU A 89 3.69 -6.11 22.14
CA GLU A 89 4.01 -7.24 23.03
C GLU A 89 4.14 -6.80 24.49
N ALA A 90 4.77 -5.64 24.74
CA ALA A 90 5.03 -5.15 26.09
C ALA A 90 3.80 -4.54 26.79
N GLY A 91 2.84 -3.99 26.04
CA GLY A 91 1.74 -3.23 26.66
C GLY A 91 0.57 -2.92 25.73
N GLY A 92 0.40 -3.69 24.66
CA GLY A 92 -0.69 -3.54 23.71
C GLY A 92 -0.72 -2.20 22.98
N PHE A 93 -1.90 -1.85 22.47
CA PHE A 93 -2.07 -0.67 21.62
C PHE A 93 -1.84 0.65 22.34
N THR A 94 -2.16 0.76 23.63
CA THR A 94 -1.87 1.94 24.44
C THR A 94 -0.37 2.27 24.42
N ASN A 95 0.48 1.26 24.63
CA ASN A 95 1.93 1.45 24.61
C ASN A 95 2.45 1.72 23.20
N ALA A 96 1.95 0.97 22.20
CA ALA A 96 2.31 1.18 20.80
C ALA A 96 2.04 2.61 20.31
N ILE A 97 0.90 3.20 20.67
CA ILE A 97 0.55 4.57 20.26
C ILE A 97 1.50 5.59 20.93
N ARG A 98 1.81 5.42 22.22
CA ARG A 98 2.79 6.28 22.92
C ARG A 98 4.19 6.13 22.33
N LEU A 99 4.61 4.92 21.97
CA LEU A 99 5.88 4.71 21.28
C LEU A 99 5.89 5.45 19.94
N CYS A 100 4.81 5.36 19.17
CA CYS A 100 4.70 6.06 17.89
C CYS A 100 4.79 7.59 18.03
N SER A 101 4.26 8.19 19.11
CA SER A 101 4.33 9.65 19.34
C SER A 101 5.73 10.13 19.67
N VAL A 102 6.52 9.32 20.36
CA VAL A 102 7.86 9.71 20.80
C VAL A 102 8.96 9.25 19.83
N LYS A 103 8.92 7.99 19.37
CA LYS A 103 10.05 7.36 18.68
C LYS A 103 9.96 7.39 17.16
N ALA A 104 8.77 7.55 16.58
CA ALA A 104 8.63 7.30 15.15
C ALA A 104 9.41 8.31 14.27
N LEU A 105 9.45 9.58 14.67
CA LEU A 105 10.28 10.59 13.99
C LEU A 105 11.79 10.36 14.23
N PRO A 106 12.28 10.19 15.48
CA PRO A 106 13.68 9.86 15.73
C PRO A 106 14.19 8.62 14.97
N LEU A 107 13.41 7.54 14.91
CA LEU A 107 13.79 6.32 14.19
C LEU A 107 13.85 6.56 12.68
N THR A 108 12.90 7.31 12.13
CA THR A 108 12.92 7.69 10.71
C THR A 108 14.16 8.53 10.40
N ARG A 109 14.50 9.50 11.26
CA ARG A 109 15.71 10.32 11.13
C ARG A 109 16.97 9.46 11.21
N LEU A 110 17.06 8.55 12.17
CA LEU A 110 18.20 7.67 12.35
C LEU A 110 18.51 6.84 11.10
N VAL A 111 17.49 6.27 10.45
CA VAL A 111 17.66 5.52 9.19
C VAL A 111 18.14 6.44 8.07
N GLY A 112 17.59 7.67 8.00
CA GLY A 112 18.04 8.69 7.06
C GLY A 112 19.51 9.06 7.26
N ASP A 113 19.90 9.40 8.49
CA ASP A 113 21.26 9.79 8.87
C ASP A 113 22.27 8.65 8.58
N THR A 114 21.91 7.41 8.93
CA THR A 114 22.72 6.21 8.67
C THR A 114 22.98 6.00 7.17
N ASN A 115 21.97 6.30 6.34
CA ASN A 115 22.09 6.22 4.90
C ASN A 115 22.55 7.53 4.26
N GLN A 116 22.88 8.57 5.04
CA GLN A 116 23.27 9.90 4.57
C GLN A 116 22.25 10.53 3.60
N VAL A 117 20.96 10.40 3.92
CA VAL A 117 19.85 10.96 3.14
C VAL A 117 18.87 11.66 4.05
N ARG A 118 18.06 12.56 3.47
CA ARG A 118 16.90 13.08 4.19
C ARG A 118 15.70 12.18 3.94
N LEU A 119 15.38 11.34 4.93
CA LEU A 119 14.23 10.45 4.92
C LEU A 119 13.05 11.07 5.69
N ARG A 120 11.86 11.07 5.09
CA ARG A 120 10.60 11.48 5.72
C ARG A 120 9.46 10.52 5.36
N ARG A 121 8.41 10.54 6.18
CA ARG A 121 7.08 10.09 5.79
C ARG A 121 6.20 11.31 5.60
N VAL A 122 5.44 11.35 4.53
CA VAL A 122 4.55 12.46 4.23
C VAL A 122 3.15 11.97 3.92
N SER A 123 2.12 12.77 4.21
CA SER A 123 0.73 12.36 4.07
C SER A 123 -0.21 13.54 3.90
N HIS A 124 -1.27 13.34 3.12
CA HIS A 124 -2.43 14.22 3.00
C HIS A 124 -3.28 14.25 4.30
N ARG A 125 -3.16 13.19 5.12
CA ARG A 125 -3.83 13.01 6.42
C ARG A 125 -2.78 12.72 7.48
N ALA A 126 -1.99 13.73 7.82
CA ALA A 126 -0.88 13.59 8.76
C ALA A 126 -1.37 13.37 10.20
N ARG A 127 -0.64 12.51 10.93
CA ARG A 127 -0.83 12.34 12.39
C ARG A 127 0.01 13.33 13.18
N ASN A 128 1.26 13.43 12.76
CA ASN A 128 2.19 14.42 13.25
C ASN A 128 2.30 15.53 12.18
N PRO A 129 2.08 16.81 12.51
CA PRO A 129 2.16 17.92 11.56
C PRO A 129 3.48 17.99 10.77
N ALA A 130 4.59 17.50 11.35
CA ALA A 130 5.89 17.43 10.65
C ALA A 130 5.89 16.48 9.44
N ASN A 131 4.87 15.64 9.29
CA ASN A 131 4.66 14.73 8.16
C ASN A 131 3.55 15.23 7.22
N GLN A 132 3.10 16.48 7.35
CA GLN A 132 2.17 17.07 6.40
C GLN A 132 2.83 17.14 5.01
N ALA A 133 2.11 16.63 4.01
CA ALA A 133 2.54 16.70 2.63
C ALA A 133 2.51 18.15 2.10
N ASP A 134 3.52 18.52 1.33
CA ASP A 134 3.56 19.77 0.56
C ASP A 134 2.77 19.65 -0.76
N THR A 135 2.68 20.74 -1.53
CA THR A 135 1.87 20.79 -2.77
C THR A 135 2.28 19.75 -3.80
N GLU A 136 3.57 19.47 -3.93
CA GLU A 136 4.09 18.49 -4.88
C GLU A 136 3.78 17.06 -4.41
N GLU A 137 4.01 16.80 -3.13
CA GLU A 137 3.70 15.52 -2.51
C GLU A 137 2.20 15.20 -2.55
N LEU A 138 1.34 16.21 -2.44
CA LEU A 138 -0.11 16.06 -2.58
C LEU A 138 -0.50 15.62 -4.00
N ARG A 139 0.10 16.20 -5.05
CA ARG A 139 -0.15 15.75 -6.43
C ARG A 139 0.25 14.29 -6.64
N ILE A 140 1.41 13.87 -6.13
CA ILE A 140 1.86 12.48 -6.22
C ILE A 140 0.90 11.54 -5.47
N ILE A 141 0.44 11.95 -4.29
CA ILE A 141 -0.56 11.21 -3.50
C ILE A 141 -1.87 11.07 -4.28
N GLU A 142 -2.38 12.15 -4.89
CA GLU A 142 -3.60 12.15 -5.68
C GLU A 142 -3.50 11.17 -6.86
N CYS A 143 -2.40 11.20 -7.62
CA CYS A 143 -2.20 10.24 -8.71
C CYS A 143 -2.21 8.78 -8.22
N TYR A 144 -1.55 8.47 -7.10
CA TYR A 144 -1.62 7.11 -6.54
C TYR A 144 -3.03 6.73 -6.05
N GLN A 145 -3.80 7.68 -5.53
CA GLN A 145 -5.20 7.44 -5.14
C GLN A 145 -6.08 7.14 -6.36
N GLU A 146 -5.89 7.86 -7.45
CA GLU A 146 -6.57 7.60 -8.73
C GLU A 146 -6.23 6.20 -9.26
N MET A 147 -4.94 5.84 -9.27
CA MET A 147 -4.50 4.49 -9.69
C MET A 147 -5.13 3.38 -8.83
N LEU A 148 -5.24 3.58 -7.51
CA LEU A 148 -5.91 2.62 -6.63
C LEU A 148 -7.41 2.53 -6.94
N ALA A 149 -8.07 3.66 -7.23
CA ALA A 149 -9.48 3.69 -7.62
C ALA A 149 -9.74 2.98 -8.95
N GLU A 150 -8.75 2.97 -9.85
CA GLU A 150 -8.75 2.22 -11.11
C GLU A 150 -8.40 0.73 -10.93
N GLY A 151 -8.12 0.28 -9.70
CA GLY A 151 -7.80 -1.11 -9.39
C GLY A 151 -6.33 -1.50 -9.58
N VAL A 152 -5.41 -0.54 -9.73
CA VAL A 152 -3.98 -0.82 -9.78
C VAL A 152 -3.50 -1.24 -8.37
N THR A 153 -3.07 -2.49 -8.24
CA THR A 153 -2.66 -3.05 -6.93
C THR A 153 -1.16 -2.95 -6.66
N ASN A 154 -0.35 -2.77 -7.72
CA ASN A 154 1.10 -2.64 -7.61
C ASN A 154 1.55 -1.24 -8.03
N LEU A 155 1.63 -0.33 -7.06
CA LEU A 155 2.07 1.03 -7.27
C LEU A 155 3.60 1.11 -7.26
N ALA A 156 4.19 1.53 -8.38
CA ALA A 156 5.64 1.70 -8.48
C ALA A 156 6.10 2.99 -7.76
N PRO A 157 7.25 2.98 -7.06
CA PRO A 157 7.91 4.20 -6.61
C PRO A 157 8.32 5.09 -7.78
N VAL A 158 8.42 6.39 -7.52
CA VAL A 158 8.87 7.39 -8.51
C VAL A 158 10.12 8.13 -8.07
N VAL A 159 10.83 8.68 -9.05
CA VAL A 159 11.97 9.58 -8.83
C VAL A 159 11.74 10.85 -9.63
N VAL A 160 11.82 11.98 -8.93
CA VAL A 160 11.67 13.33 -9.47
C VAL A 160 12.92 14.15 -9.15
N GLN A 161 13.17 15.20 -9.93
CA GLN A 161 14.27 16.14 -9.70
C GLN A 161 13.71 17.55 -9.49
N PRO A 162 13.27 17.88 -8.26
CA PRO A 162 12.65 19.18 -7.98
C PRO A 162 13.66 20.34 -7.99
N ALA A 163 14.97 20.06 -8.02
CA ALA A 163 16.04 21.05 -8.16
C ALA A 163 17.31 20.38 -8.71
N THR A 164 18.21 21.17 -9.31
CA THR A 164 19.47 20.66 -9.90
C THR A 164 20.25 19.76 -8.95
N ASN A 165 20.34 20.12 -7.67
CA ASN A 165 21.10 19.40 -6.66
C ASN A 165 20.25 18.49 -5.76
N ARG A 166 19.01 18.16 -6.16
CA ARG A 166 18.13 17.30 -5.38
C ARG A 166 17.37 16.33 -6.25
N ILE A 167 17.59 15.04 -6.01
CA ILE A 167 16.82 13.94 -6.58
C ILE A 167 15.98 13.36 -5.46
N THR A 168 14.66 13.29 -5.64
CA THR A 168 13.75 12.81 -4.62
C THR A 168 13.07 11.54 -5.08
N PHE A 169 13.19 10.49 -4.28
CA PHE A 169 12.46 9.24 -4.43
C PHE A 169 11.20 9.27 -3.56
N TYR A 170 10.08 8.81 -4.12
CA TYR A 170 8.83 8.60 -3.41
C TYR A 170 8.35 7.16 -3.55
N ALA A 171 7.93 6.55 -2.44
CA ALA A 171 7.27 5.24 -2.46
C ALA A 171 5.94 5.28 -1.69
N PRO A 172 4.85 4.73 -2.26
CA PRO A 172 3.55 4.75 -1.61
C PRO A 172 3.51 3.83 -0.38
N ILE A 173 2.77 4.26 0.64
CA ILE A 173 2.50 3.49 1.87
C ILE A 173 1.03 3.09 1.81
N VAL A 174 0.75 1.88 1.36
CA VAL A 174 -0.62 1.34 1.28
C VAL A 174 -0.92 0.50 2.53
N LEU A 175 -2.10 0.67 3.12
CA LEU A 175 -2.52 -0.07 4.31
C LEU A 175 -3.01 -1.47 3.96
N ASN A 176 -2.08 -2.38 3.67
CA ASN A 176 -2.39 -3.75 3.27
C ASN A 176 -2.51 -4.75 4.43
N ASN A 177 -2.28 -4.31 5.67
CA ASN A 177 -2.40 -5.14 6.87
C ASN A 177 -3.50 -4.59 7.79
N PRO A 178 -4.49 -5.42 8.18
CA PRO A 178 -5.55 -5.00 9.11
C PRO A 178 -5.04 -4.42 10.43
N LEU A 179 -3.85 -4.82 10.89
CA LEU A 179 -3.22 -4.26 12.09
C LEU A 179 -3.05 -2.74 12.01
N CYS A 180 -2.81 -2.18 10.81
CA CYS A 180 -2.69 -0.74 10.62
C CYS A 180 -3.98 0.00 11.00
N LEU A 181 -5.13 -0.64 10.75
CA LEU A 181 -6.45 -0.04 10.96
C LEU A 181 -6.80 0.08 12.45
N ALA A 182 -6.14 -0.69 13.33
CA ALA A 182 -6.33 -0.55 14.76
C ALA A 182 -6.06 0.89 15.28
N CYS A 183 -5.18 1.64 14.60
CA CYS A 183 -4.86 3.04 14.92
C CYS A 183 -5.17 4.03 13.79
N HIS A 184 -5.37 3.56 12.56
CA HIS A 184 -5.65 4.40 11.37
C HIS A 184 -7.05 4.18 10.80
N GLY A 185 -7.80 3.22 11.33
CA GLY A 185 -9.09 2.78 10.82
C GLY A 185 -10.22 3.76 11.08
N GLU A 186 -11.42 3.34 10.72
CA GLU A 186 -12.66 4.10 10.88
C GLU A 186 -13.11 4.15 12.34
N PRO A 187 -13.34 5.35 12.91
CA PRO A 187 -13.93 5.49 14.23
C PRO A 187 -15.25 4.72 14.35
N GLY A 188 -15.43 3.98 15.44
CA GLY A 188 -16.62 3.15 15.67
C GLY A 188 -16.66 1.84 14.86
N SER A 189 -15.61 1.53 14.11
CA SER A 189 -15.49 0.29 13.32
C SER A 189 -14.09 -0.32 13.51
N THR A 190 -13.13 -0.03 12.63
CA THR A 190 -11.81 -0.66 12.65
C THR A 190 -10.80 0.05 13.56
N LEU A 191 -11.04 1.30 13.92
CA LEU A 191 -10.24 2.02 14.92
C LEU A 191 -10.56 1.52 16.32
N LEU A 192 -9.53 1.11 17.07
CA LEU A 192 -9.73 0.61 18.43
C LEU A 192 -10.21 1.72 19.37
N PRO A 193 -11.10 1.41 20.34
CA PRO A 193 -11.57 2.40 21.33
C PRO A 193 -10.42 3.07 22.09
N GLN A 194 -9.40 2.31 22.47
CA GLN A 194 -8.22 2.84 23.17
C GLN A 194 -7.43 3.82 22.29
N ALA A 195 -7.40 3.59 20.97
CA ALA A 195 -6.78 4.51 20.03
C ALA A 195 -7.60 5.79 19.88
N ALA A 196 -8.93 5.66 19.77
CA ALA A 196 -9.85 6.80 19.68
C ALA A 196 -9.76 7.72 20.92
N GLU A 197 -9.51 7.16 22.09
CA GLU A 197 -9.34 7.92 23.33
C GLU A 197 -7.96 8.60 23.44
N LEU A 198 -6.90 7.88 23.08
CA LEU A 198 -5.53 8.32 23.33
C LEU A 198 -4.95 9.24 22.25
N LEU A 199 -5.34 9.03 20.98
CA LEU A 199 -4.81 9.80 19.85
C LEU A 199 -5.05 11.31 19.99
N PRO A 200 -6.24 11.82 20.38
CA PRO A 200 -6.46 13.25 20.55
C PRO A 200 -5.57 13.89 21.63
N GLN A 201 -5.17 13.12 22.64
CA GLN A 201 -4.31 13.59 23.74
C GLN A 201 -2.86 13.73 23.29
N LEU A 202 -2.37 12.80 22.47
CA LEU A 202 -0.98 12.78 21.99
C LEU A 202 -0.79 13.57 20.70
N TYR A 203 -1.86 13.73 19.92
CA TYR A 203 -1.88 14.38 18.62
C TYR A 203 -3.17 15.20 18.46
N PRO A 204 -3.22 16.42 19.03
CA PRO A 204 -4.41 17.28 18.94
C PRO A 204 -4.83 17.62 17.50
N GLU A 205 -3.89 17.56 16.56
CA GLU A 205 -4.10 17.84 15.14
C GLU A 205 -4.17 16.56 14.28
N ASP A 206 -4.39 15.39 14.88
CA ASP A 206 -4.43 14.12 14.14
C ASP A 206 -5.52 14.11 13.07
N ARG A 207 -5.12 13.84 11.83
CA ARG A 207 -6.04 13.60 10.70
C ARG A 207 -5.96 12.18 10.16
N ALA A 208 -5.13 11.33 10.77
CA ALA A 208 -4.76 10.03 10.23
C ALA A 208 -5.64 8.84 10.68
N THR A 209 -6.90 9.08 11.01
CA THR A 209 -7.92 8.03 11.22
C THR A 209 -8.78 7.90 9.97
N GLY A 210 -9.80 7.03 9.95
CA GLY A 210 -10.77 6.92 8.86
C GLY A 210 -10.23 6.30 7.57
N PHE A 211 -9.19 5.47 7.66
CA PHE A 211 -8.71 4.67 6.53
C PHE A 211 -9.34 3.27 6.49
N ARG A 212 -9.36 2.67 5.32
CA ARG A 212 -9.72 1.29 5.04
C ARG A 212 -8.52 0.47 4.56
N LEU A 213 -8.69 -0.85 4.54
CA LEU A 213 -7.67 -1.74 3.99
C LEU A 213 -7.50 -1.45 2.50
N GLY A 214 -6.25 -1.29 2.05
CA GLY A 214 -5.92 -0.90 0.68
C GLY A 214 -5.84 0.61 0.44
N ASP A 215 -6.19 1.45 1.43
CA ASP A 215 -6.06 2.89 1.27
C ASP A 215 -4.59 3.32 1.29
N LEU A 216 -4.29 4.39 0.54
CA LEU A 216 -3.01 5.07 0.59
C LEU A 216 -2.89 5.91 1.88
N ARG A 217 -1.95 5.54 2.76
CA ARG A 217 -1.64 6.28 3.99
C ARG A 217 -0.80 7.52 3.74
N GLY A 218 0.04 7.51 2.71
CA GLY A 218 1.01 8.56 2.42
C GLY A 218 2.19 8.01 1.63
N LEU A 219 3.33 8.70 1.68
CA LEU A 219 4.55 8.35 0.97
C LEU A 219 5.75 8.26 1.92
N TRP A 220 6.69 7.38 1.59
CA TRP A 220 8.09 7.59 1.93
C TRP A 220 8.67 8.64 0.99
N ARG A 221 9.44 9.59 1.52
CA ARG A 221 10.22 10.58 0.76
C ARG A 221 11.68 10.45 1.13
N ILE A 222 12.53 10.30 0.12
CA ILE A 222 13.98 10.24 0.30
C ILE A 222 14.62 11.26 -0.63
N ASP A 223 15.24 12.29 -0.05
CA ASP A 223 16.01 13.26 -0.82
C ASP A 223 17.47 12.82 -0.88
N PHE A 224 17.99 12.70 -2.10
CA PHE A 224 19.39 12.43 -2.43
C PHE A 224 20.05 13.68 -3.02
N THR A 225 21.36 13.81 -2.80
CA THR A 225 22.19 14.67 -3.66
C THR A 225 22.72 13.86 -4.85
N PRO A 226 23.00 14.49 -6.01
CA PRO A 226 23.62 13.80 -7.14
C PRO A 226 24.93 13.09 -6.79
N GLU A 227 25.75 13.68 -5.92
CA GLU A 227 27.02 13.11 -5.43
C GLU A 227 26.77 11.82 -4.64
N SER A 228 25.73 11.80 -3.80
CA SER A 228 25.37 10.62 -3.02
C SER A 228 24.92 9.43 -3.88
N LEU A 229 24.46 9.68 -5.12
CA LEU A 229 24.01 8.64 -6.05
C LEU A 229 25.13 8.19 -6.99
N THR A 230 26.04 9.10 -7.37
CA THR A 230 27.22 8.78 -8.20
C THR A 230 28.26 7.97 -7.44
N ASN A 231 28.51 8.30 -6.16
CA ASN A 231 29.41 7.53 -5.30
C ASN A 231 28.82 6.19 -4.83
N ALA A 232 27.50 6.02 -4.98
CA ALA A 232 26.80 4.77 -4.74
C ALA A 232 26.73 3.86 -5.97
N SER A 233 27.33 4.29 -7.11
CA SER A 233 27.43 3.47 -8.31
C SER A 233 28.13 2.13 -8.00
N PRO A 234 27.67 0.99 -8.54
CA PRO A 234 28.27 -0.30 -8.24
C PRO A 234 29.69 -0.33 -8.78
N ALA A 235 30.68 -0.10 -7.91
CA ALA A 235 32.03 -0.55 -8.14
C ALA A 235 31.99 -2.09 -8.25
N GLY A 236 31.78 -2.61 -9.46
CA GLY A 236 31.72 -4.04 -9.75
C GLY A 236 30.90 -4.46 -10.98
N ALA A 237 30.07 -3.59 -11.57
CA ALA A 237 29.41 -3.90 -12.84
C ALA A 237 30.20 -3.29 -14.00
N GLU A 238 31.29 -3.95 -14.40
CA GLU A 238 31.84 -3.77 -15.75
C GLU A 238 30.74 -4.12 -16.76
N PHE A 239 30.24 -3.12 -17.47
CA PHE A 239 29.56 -3.37 -18.74
C PHE A 239 30.66 -3.71 -19.74
N PRO A 240 30.74 -4.95 -20.27
CA PRO A 240 31.65 -5.21 -21.37
C PRO A 240 31.24 -4.31 -22.53
N ALA A 241 32.20 -3.52 -23.01
CA ALA A 241 32.07 -2.78 -24.25
C ALA A 241 31.62 -3.75 -25.35
N ALA A 242 30.65 -3.31 -26.16
CA ALA A 242 30.24 -4.02 -27.34
C ALA A 242 31.49 -4.34 -28.18
N ALA A 243 31.88 -5.61 -28.18
CA ALA A 243 32.90 -6.11 -29.07
C ALA A 243 32.35 -5.98 -30.49
N ALA A 244 32.91 -5.05 -31.25
CA ALA A 244 32.83 -5.06 -32.69
C ALA A 244 33.32 -6.43 -33.17
N SER A 245 32.46 -7.18 -33.88
CA SER A 245 32.89 -8.36 -34.61
C SER A 245 33.84 -7.94 -35.74
N PRO A 246 35.09 -8.42 -35.79
CA PRO A 246 35.77 -8.55 -37.06
C PRO A 246 35.21 -9.79 -37.76
N GLY A 247 34.93 -9.64 -39.05
CA GLY A 247 34.27 -10.65 -39.86
C GLY A 247 35.00 -11.98 -39.99
N ASN A 248 34.22 -12.99 -40.37
CA ASN A 248 34.58 -13.97 -41.39
C ASN A 248 33.29 -14.51 -42.02
#